data_AF-A0A2N2A6K7-F1
#
_entry.id   AF-A0A2N2A6K7-F1
#
_cell.length_a   1.000
_cell.length_b   1.000
_cell.length_c   1.000
_cell.angle_alpha   90.00
_cell.angle_beta   90.00
_cell.angle_gamma   90.00
#
_symmetry.space_group_name_H-M   'P 1'
#
loop_
_entity.id
_entity.type
_entity.pdbx_description
1 polymer ?
#
loop_
_entity_poly.entity_id
_entity_poly.type
_entity_poly.pdbx_seq_one_letter_code
_entity_poly.pdbx_strand_id
1 'polypeptide(L)'
;MTEREGKNRRGNPMRSAAIIALLGVIALCVVFLLIMLPLRALRGQPEPTAPVVTPAPRPTATPTPSPTPFVPSVLTFDESADDPMPAKNERLAFGRGYKLRGTVQSNFPLTSVSLQITCAYSEDPRYPYIQSISFDPAKAVYFYPLDDALTQEGVSLDSLVQFSALDVGIHTLRLFATSTAQPEPELIFQTTFYILSEDWKTINTSDFSNNSYTTALNFFKEKSAFLYRYQWVDARYIVADPDWENEYIISFDCLPGREPWRIHKTALSYYVAASYYLNNVHVRVSGTNGDSGVLLLRDLIDTYNGSYCSRFTSSEKSISHHAFGTATDINGGMGANDMQKENIALINTEVRDFLTYNGINIENGVSYYDYTYTGNSLIWVYQNIPETVINYILYELAFYRAGFQWGHYYVSSSDGMHFTLTDNIRISHDGNDGLRKVFDYSETYAPAE
;
A
#
# COMPACT_ATOMS: atom_id res chain seq x y z
N MET A 1 18.28 31.17 -26.66
CA MET A 1 18.36 30.15 -27.72
C MET A 1 19.61 29.33 -27.48
N THR A 2 19.42 28.08 -27.05
CA THR A 2 20.41 27.00 -27.08
C THR A 2 19.59 25.71 -27.14
N GLU A 3 19.60 25.06 -28.31
CA GLU A 3 18.95 23.78 -28.56
C GLU A 3 19.61 22.69 -27.70
N ARG A 4 18.79 21.83 -27.08
CA ARG A 4 19.25 20.55 -26.52
C ARG A 4 18.78 19.43 -27.44
N GLU A 5 19.76 18.71 -27.97
CA GLU A 5 19.62 17.58 -28.87
C GLU A 5 18.70 16.47 -28.32
N GLY A 6 17.89 15.91 -29.23
CA GLY A 6 16.98 14.81 -28.98
C GLY A 6 17.71 13.51 -28.63
N LYS A 7 17.40 12.96 -27.46
CA LYS A 7 17.85 11.63 -27.04
C LYS A 7 16.91 10.58 -27.67
N ASN A 8 17.41 9.92 -28.73
CA ASN A 8 16.76 8.77 -29.36
C ASN A 8 16.48 7.67 -28.34
N ARG A 9 15.21 7.27 -28.20
CA ARG A 9 14.78 6.11 -27.40
C ARG A 9 15.20 4.82 -28.10
N ARG A 10 16.35 4.25 -27.70
CA ARG A 10 16.64 2.83 -27.93
C ARG A 10 15.83 2.00 -26.93
N GLY A 11 15.09 1.01 -27.45
CA GLY A 11 14.31 0.08 -26.65
C GLY A 11 15.16 -0.61 -25.58
N ASN A 12 14.62 -0.69 -24.36
CA ASN A 12 15.33 -1.16 -23.18
C ASN A 12 15.62 -2.67 -23.29
N PRO A 13 16.88 -3.11 -23.45
CA PRO A 13 17.25 -4.52 -23.67
C PRO A 13 16.86 -5.43 -22.50
N MET A 14 16.63 -4.87 -21.30
CA MET A 14 16.18 -5.64 -20.14
C MET A 14 14.74 -6.16 -20.27
N ARG A 15 13.87 -5.48 -21.03
CA ARG A 15 12.48 -5.95 -21.23
C ARG A 15 12.42 -7.21 -22.12
N SER A 16 13.29 -7.29 -23.13
CA SER A 16 13.40 -8.48 -23.98
C SER A 16 13.99 -9.67 -23.22
N ALA A 17 14.96 -9.45 -22.33
CA ALA A 17 15.53 -10.50 -21.50
C ALA A 17 14.52 -11.08 -20.48
N ALA A 18 13.71 -10.22 -19.87
CA ALA A 18 12.68 -10.65 -18.90
C ALA A 18 11.58 -11.50 -19.56
N ILE A 19 11.15 -11.15 -20.78
CA ILE A 19 10.14 -11.93 -21.53
C ILE A 19 10.69 -13.31 -21.92
N ILE A 20 11.96 -13.40 -22.32
CA ILE A 20 12.60 -14.69 -22.66
C ILE A 20 12.74 -15.58 -21.41
N ALA A 21 13.11 -15.00 -20.27
CA ALA A 21 13.21 -15.74 -19.00
C ALA A 21 11.83 -16.28 -18.54
N LEU A 22 10.78 -15.47 -18.66
CA LEU A 22 9.41 -15.88 -18.28
C LEU A 22 8.90 -17.03 -19.16
N LEU A 23 9.13 -16.97 -20.48
CA LEU A 23 8.75 -18.04 -21.40
C LEU A 23 9.52 -19.35 -21.12
N GLY A 24 10.79 -19.25 -20.70
CA GLY A 24 11.60 -20.41 -20.28
C GLY A 24 11.02 -21.12 -19.06
N VAL A 25 10.59 -20.38 -18.04
CA VAL A 25 9.98 -20.95 -16.82
C VAL A 25 8.65 -21.62 -17.13
N ILE A 26 7.80 -21.01 -17.95
CA ILE A 26 6.51 -21.59 -18.35
C ILE A 26 6.71 -22.92 -19.10
N ALA A 27 7.67 -22.97 -20.04
CA ALA A 27 7.99 -24.20 -20.76
C ALA A 27 8.46 -25.32 -19.82
N LEU A 28 9.26 -24.99 -18.80
CA LEU A 28 9.78 -25.97 -17.83
C LEU A 28 8.66 -26.53 -16.94
N CYS A 29 7.71 -25.69 -16.52
CA CYS A 29 6.53 -26.12 -15.75
C CYS A 29 5.61 -27.05 -16.55
N VAL A 30 5.40 -26.77 -17.84
CA VAL A 30 4.59 -27.64 -18.72
C VAL A 30 5.26 -29.00 -18.92
N VAL A 31 6.58 -29.04 -19.12
CA VAL A 31 7.34 -30.30 -19.22
C VAL A 31 7.27 -31.11 -17.92
N PHE A 32 7.40 -30.45 -16.76
CA PHE A 32 7.27 -31.12 -15.46
C PHE A 32 5.89 -31.76 -15.26
N LEU A 33 4.81 -31.06 -15.63
CA LEU A 33 3.45 -31.59 -15.55
C LEU A 33 3.21 -32.76 -16.51
N LEU A 34 3.75 -32.70 -17.74
CA LEU A 34 3.64 -33.77 -18.73
C LEU A 34 4.38 -35.05 -18.31
N ILE A 35 5.42 -34.96 -17.47
CA ILE A 35 6.16 -36.12 -16.94
C ILE A 35 5.49 -36.68 -15.67
N MET A 36 5.03 -35.82 -14.76
CA MET A 36 4.49 -36.27 -13.45
C MET A 36 3.09 -36.89 -13.53
N LEU A 37 2.25 -36.43 -14.46
CA LEU A 37 0.89 -36.95 -14.62
C LEU A 37 0.84 -38.45 -15.03
N PRO A 38 1.64 -38.95 -16.00
CA PRO A 38 1.65 -40.37 -16.33
C PRO A 38 2.32 -41.26 -15.27
N LEU A 39 3.24 -40.72 -14.46
CA LEU A 39 3.91 -41.46 -13.36
C LEU A 39 2.97 -41.72 -12.17
N ARG A 40 1.99 -40.86 -11.91
CA ARG A 40 0.96 -41.08 -10.88
C ARG A 40 -0.09 -42.12 -11.29
N ALA A 41 -0.35 -42.29 -12.59
CA ALA A 41 -1.30 -43.28 -13.09
C ALA A 41 -0.78 -44.73 -13.03
N LEU A 42 0.54 -44.93 -12.88
CA LEU A 42 1.19 -46.25 -12.86
C LEU A 42 1.37 -46.86 -11.45
N ARG A 43 0.97 -46.17 -10.37
CA ARG A 43 1.17 -46.62 -8.98
C ARG A 43 -0.06 -47.23 -8.30
N GLY A 44 -1.11 -47.52 -9.06
CA GLY A 44 -2.31 -48.21 -8.59
C GLY A 44 -2.20 -49.73 -8.74
N GLN A 45 -1.58 -50.41 -7.76
CA GLN A 45 -1.70 -51.86 -7.58
C GLN A 45 -2.04 -52.13 -6.10
N PRO A 46 -3.07 -52.93 -5.80
CA PRO A 46 -3.48 -53.24 -4.44
C PRO A 46 -2.58 -54.31 -3.79
N GLU A 47 -2.22 -54.09 -2.53
CA GLU A 47 -1.45 -55.00 -1.69
C GLU A 47 -2.25 -56.29 -1.38
N PRO A 48 -1.65 -57.49 -1.46
CA PRO A 48 -2.33 -58.74 -1.11
C PRO A 48 -2.41 -58.93 0.40
N THR A 49 -3.61 -59.27 0.88
CA THR A 49 -3.91 -59.68 2.25
C THR A 49 -3.02 -60.84 2.73
N ALA A 50 -2.21 -60.58 3.76
CA ALA A 50 -1.46 -61.60 4.48
C ALA A 50 -2.38 -62.40 5.45
N PRO A 51 -2.13 -63.70 5.66
CA PRO A 51 -2.94 -64.52 6.55
C PRO A 51 -2.61 -64.28 8.03
N VAL A 52 -3.64 -64.44 8.86
CA VAL A 52 -3.63 -64.28 10.32
C VAL A 52 -2.64 -65.25 10.96
N VAL A 53 -1.64 -64.72 11.65
CA VAL A 53 -0.72 -65.47 12.53
C VAL A 53 -1.00 -65.10 13.98
N THR A 54 -1.21 -66.12 14.81
CA THR A 54 -1.47 -66.08 16.26
C THR A 54 -0.37 -65.34 17.03
N PRO A 55 -0.68 -64.48 18.02
CA PRO A 55 0.33 -63.66 18.69
C PRO A 55 1.19 -64.45 19.68
N ALA A 56 2.51 -64.30 19.57
CA ALA A 56 3.48 -64.64 20.60
C ALA A 56 3.54 -63.52 21.68
N PRO A 57 3.94 -63.82 22.93
CA PRO A 57 3.91 -62.86 24.03
C PRO A 57 4.85 -61.68 23.80
N ARG A 58 4.34 -60.49 24.15
CA ARG A 58 4.96 -59.17 23.99
C ARG A 58 6.23 -59.06 24.86
N PRO A 59 7.40 -58.67 24.31
CA PRO A 59 8.54 -58.29 25.16
C PRO A 59 8.21 -56.99 25.92
N THR A 60 8.57 -56.96 27.19
CA THR A 60 8.42 -55.81 28.09
C THR A 60 9.08 -54.57 27.47
N ALA A 61 8.31 -53.51 27.30
CA ALA A 61 8.80 -52.24 26.76
C ALA A 61 9.86 -51.65 27.70
N THR A 62 11.07 -51.44 27.18
CA THR A 62 12.07 -50.59 27.81
C THR A 62 11.46 -49.18 27.99
N PRO A 63 11.54 -48.55 29.17
CA PRO A 63 10.99 -47.21 29.35
C PRO A 63 11.66 -46.25 28.37
N THR A 64 10.85 -45.63 27.51
CA THR A 64 11.28 -44.51 26.67
C THR A 64 11.76 -43.40 27.60
N PRO A 65 12.96 -42.82 27.40
CA PRO A 65 13.37 -41.64 28.16
C PRO A 65 12.27 -40.59 28.01
N SER A 66 11.85 -40.00 29.14
CA SER A 66 10.87 -38.91 29.11
C SER A 66 11.34 -37.86 28.10
N PRO A 67 10.48 -37.37 27.20
CA PRO A 67 10.87 -36.34 26.26
C PRO A 67 11.41 -35.16 27.07
N THR A 68 12.67 -34.79 26.79
CA THR A 68 13.26 -33.57 27.34
C THR A 68 12.29 -32.42 27.07
N PRO A 69 11.95 -31.58 28.07
CA PRO A 69 11.03 -30.47 27.86
C PRO A 69 11.49 -29.65 26.65
N PHE A 70 10.61 -29.43 25.69
CA PHE A 70 10.88 -28.52 24.58
C PHE A 70 11.01 -27.11 25.17
N VAL A 71 12.22 -26.56 25.15
CA VAL A 71 12.48 -25.16 25.50
C VAL A 71 12.40 -24.35 24.21
N PRO A 72 11.43 -23.45 24.04
CA PRO A 72 11.36 -22.61 22.84
C PRO A 72 12.59 -21.71 22.76
N SER A 73 13.06 -21.43 21.54
CA SER A 73 14.05 -20.37 21.35
C SER A 73 13.42 -19.03 21.73
N VAL A 74 14.19 -18.21 22.44
CA VAL A 74 13.80 -16.86 22.84
C VAL A 74 14.93 -15.95 22.39
N LEU A 75 14.59 -14.97 21.55
CA LEU A 75 15.48 -13.92 21.08
C LEU A 75 14.87 -12.58 21.47
N THR A 76 15.65 -11.72 22.11
CA THR A 76 15.19 -10.42 22.60
C THR A 76 16.25 -9.35 22.38
N PHE A 77 15.83 -8.08 22.42
CA PHE A 77 16.70 -6.93 22.35
C PHE A 77 16.42 -6.01 23.54
N ASP A 78 17.44 -5.81 24.36
CA ASP A 78 17.41 -4.83 25.44
C ASP A 78 18.09 -3.56 24.95
N GLU A 79 17.29 -2.52 24.71
CA GLU A 79 17.77 -1.21 24.28
C GLU A 79 18.60 -0.52 25.39
N SER A 80 19.61 0.26 24.99
CA SER A 80 20.42 1.03 25.94
C SER A 80 19.62 2.21 26.49
N ALA A 81 19.61 2.38 27.81
CA ALA A 81 18.94 3.51 28.47
C ALA A 81 19.67 4.85 28.26
N ASP A 82 21.00 4.81 28.11
CA ASP A 82 21.83 6.02 27.98
C ASP A 82 21.95 6.49 26.52
N ASP A 83 21.88 5.54 25.57
CA ASP A 83 22.04 5.77 24.13
C ASP A 83 21.02 4.90 23.36
N PRO A 84 19.72 5.20 23.38
CA PRO A 84 18.71 4.34 22.76
C PRO A 84 18.88 4.23 21.24
N MET A 85 18.19 3.27 20.60
CA MET A 85 18.07 3.25 19.15
C MET A 85 17.27 4.47 18.68
N PRO A 86 17.30 4.82 17.38
CA PRO A 86 16.52 5.94 16.88
C PRO A 86 15.05 5.80 17.29
N ALA A 87 14.54 6.80 18.01
CA ALA A 87 13.18 6.77 18.49
C ALA A 87 12.19 6.92 17.33
N LYS A 88 10.95 6.45 17.56
CA LYS A 88 9.88 6.64 16.59
C LYS A 88 9.71 8.13 16.29
N ASN A 89 9.79 8.50 15.02
CA ASN A 89 9.69 9.86 14.51
C ASN A 89 10.86 10.79 14.91
N GLU A 90 11.97 10.24 15.40
CA GLU A 90 13.18 11.02 15.66
C GLU A 90 13.73 11.63 14.36
N ARG A 91 14.31 12.83 14.47
CA ARG A 91 14.85 13.59 13.35
C ARG A 91 16.36 13.63 13.44
N LEU A 92 17.01 12.73 12.71
CA LEU A 92 18.46 12.67 12.62
C LEU A 92 18.95 13.59 11.50
N ALA A 93 20.07 14.25 11.72
CA ALA A 93 20.65 15.15 10.74
C ALA A 93 21.36 14.38 9.60
N PHE A 94 21.09 14.78 8.36
CA PHE A 94 21.73 14.22 7.17
C PHE A 94 23.26 14.32 7.24
N GLY A 95 23.94 13.24 6.81
CA GLY A 95 25.40 13.15 6.82
C GLY A 95 26.03 12.95 8.20
N ARG A 96 25.23 12.77 9.28
CA ARG A 96 25.74 12.48 10.63
C ARG A 96 25.69 10.99 10.94
N GLY A 97 26.68 10.52 11.68
CA GLY A 97 26.66 9.16 12.23
C GLY A 97 25.69 9.06 13.41
N TYR A 98 25.22 7.84 13.66
CA TYR A 98 24.42 7.46 14.81
C TYR A 98 25.04 6.21 15.43
N LYS A 99 25.07 6.14 16.76
CA LYS A 99 25.64 5.00 17.48
C LYS A 99 24.54 4.02 17.83
N LEU A 100 24.71 2.77 17.42
CA LEU A 100 23.84 1.67 17.79
C LEU A 100 24.26 1.13 19.16
N ARG A 101 23.32 1.09 20.11
CA ARG A 101 23.57 0.55 21.45
C ARG A 101 22.37 -0.26 21.91
N GLY A 102 22.65 -1.18 22.82
CA GLY A 102 21.71 -2.22 23.26
C GLY A 102 22.34 -3.59 23.15
N THR A 103 21.67 -4.59 23.69
CA THR A 103 22.16 -5.97 23.79
C THR A 103 21.13 -6.94 23.25
N VAL A 104 21.53 -7.76 22.28
CA VAL A 104 20.75 -8.92 21.84
C VAL A 104 20.96 -10.05 22.84
N GLN A 105 19.89 -10.72 23.26
CA GLN A 105 19.95 -11.83 24.20
C GLN A 105 19.26 -13.07 23.63
N SER A 106 19.82 -14.25 23.94
CA SER A 106 19.22 -15.53 23.59
C SER A 106 19.43 -16.58 24.68
N ASN A 107 18.47 -17.51 24.78
CA ASN A 107 18.62 -18.72 25.59
C ASN A 107 19.36 -19.86 24.86
N PHE A 108 19.68 -19.71 23.57
CA PHE A 108 20.55 -20.60 22.80
C PHE A 108 21.73 -19.80 22.21
N PRO A 109 22.88 -20.43 21.92
CA PRO A 109 23.99 -19.72 21.28
C PRO A 109 23.55 -18.98 20.01
N LEU A 110 23.82 -17.67 19.98
CA LEU A 110 23.60 -16.82 18.82
C LEU A 110 24.46 -17.31 17.65
N THR A 111 23.92 -17.21 16.44
CA THR A 111 24.62 -17.54 15.19
C THR A 111 24.85 -16.29 14.33
N SER A 112 23.93 -15.34 14.36
CA SER A 112 24.09 -14.04 13.71
C SER A 112 23.18 -12.98 14.31
N VAL A 113 23.57 -11.72 14.12
CA VAL A 113 22.70 -10.56 14.31
C VAL A 113 22.82 -9.70 13.05
N SER A 114 21.70 -9.26 12.51
CA SER A 114 21.65 -8.43 11.31
C SER A 114 20.75 -7.24 11.47
N LEU A 115 21.12 -6.16 10.81
CA LEU A 115 20.38 -4.91 10.76
C LEU A 115 20.01 -4.61 9.32
N GLN A 116 18.75 -4.23 9.12
CA GLN A 116 18.21 -3.79 7.85
C GLN A 116 17.64 -2.38 8.00
N ILE A 117 18.01 -1.47 7.11
CA ILE A 117 17.39 -0.15 6.98
C ILE A 117 16.74 -0.04 5.59
N THR A 118 15.46 0.33 5.56
CA THR A 118 14.75 0.67 4.32
C THR A 118 14.37 2.14 4.32
N CYS A 119 14.49 2.83 3.19
CA CYS A 119 13.97 4.18 3.02
C CYS A 119 12.65 4.15 2.24
N ALA A 120 11.57 4.68 2.84
CA ALA A 120 10.27 4.74 2.18
C ALA A 120 10.35 5.57 0.90
N TYR A 121 9.79 5.03 -0.18
CA TYR A 121 9.72 5.67 -1.51
C TYR A 121 11.05 5.91 -2.22
N SER A 122 12.18 5.39 -1.71
CA SER A 122 13.46 5.43 -2.40
C SER A 122 13.62 4.22 -3.32
N GLU A 123 14.09 4.46 -4.54
CA GLU A 123 14.55 3.47 -5.50
C GLU A 123 16.08 3.32 -5.50
N ASP A 124 16.79 3.98 -4.55
CA ASP A 124 18.24 3.85 -4.45
C ASP A 124 18.61 2.37 -4.22
N PRO A 125 19.47 1.77 -5.07
CA PRO A 125 19.88 0.37 -4.94
C PRO A 125 20.55 0.02 -3.61
N ARG A 126 20.95 1.00 -2.80
CA ARG A 126 21.42 0.82 -1.43
C ARG A 126 20.35 0.21 -0.52
N TYR A 127 19.07 0.51 -0.76
CA TYR A 127 17.98 -0.01 0.07
C TYR A 127 17.42 -1.33 -0.48
N PRO A 128 17.14 -2.32 0.39
CA PRO A 128 17.42 -2.36 1.82
C PRO A 128 18.92 -2.37 2.11
N TYR A 129 19.36 -1.48 3.00
CA TYR A 129 20.73 -1.43 3.49
C TYR A 129 20.88 -2.47 4.59
N ILE A 130 21.68 -3.51 4.34
CA ILE A 130 21.80 -4.67 5.24
C ILE A 130 23.24 -4.81 5.71
N GLN A 131 23.42 -4.96 7.01
CA GLN A 131 24.68 -5.32 7.65
C GLN A 131 24.46 -6.47 8.61
N SER A 132 25.44 -7.37 8.71
CA SER A 132 25.34 -8.56 9.54
C SER A 132 26.68 -8.89 10.16
N ILE A 133 26.62 -9.47 11.35
CA ILE A 133 27.76 -10.13 12.01
C ILE A 133 27.38 -11.56 12.36
N SER A 134 28.39 -12.40 12.60
CA SER A 134 28.21 -13.81 12.91
C SER A 134 29.02 -14.25 14.11
N PHE A 135 28.58 -15.34 14.73
CA PHE A 135 29.22 -15.94 15.91
C PHE A 135 29.56 -17.39 15.64
N ASP A 136 30.66 -17.86 16.21
CA ASP A 136 30.99 -19.28 16.22
C ASP A 136 30.13 -19.97 17.30
N PRO A 137 29.25 -20.93 16.93
CA PRO A 137 28.41 -21.63 17.90
C PRO A 137 29.20 -22.31 19.02
N ALA A 138 30.45 -22.70 18.77
CA ALA A 138 31.32 -23.33 19.76
C ALA A 138 31.74 -22.37 20.88
N LYS A 139 31.69 -21.05 20.64
CA LYS A 139 31.97 -20.01 21.64
C LYS A 139 30.78 -19.73 22.56
N ALA A 140 29.61 -20.30 22.26
CA ALA A 140 28.41 -20.20 23.09
C ALA A 140 28.08 -18.75 23.49
N VAL A 141 27.98 -17.86 22.50
CA VAL A 141 27.61 -16.45 22.72
C VAL A 141 26.11 -16.35 22.95
N TYR A 142 25.67 -15.90 24.13
CA TYR A 142 24.25 -15.74 24.48
C TYR A 142 23.81 -14.27 24.56
N PHE A 143 24.79 -13.36 24.65
CA PHE A 143 24.59 -11.93 24.82
C PHE A 143 25.52 -11.21 23.85
N TYR A 144 24.98 -10.26 23.10
CA TYR A 144 25.74 -9.47 22.15
C TYR A 144 25.40 -7.98 22.26
N PRO A 145 26.27 -7.17 22.88
CA PRO A 145 26.21 -5.72 22.76
C PRO A 145 26.50 -5.29 21.32
N LEU A 146 25.69 -4.38 20.76
CA LEU A 146 25.82 -3.98 19.35
C LEU A 146 27.16 -3.32 18.99
N ASP A 147 27.90 -2.80 19.97
CA ASP A 147 29.21 -2.17 19.83
C ASP A 147 30.39 -3.10 20.15
N ASP A 148 30.14 -4.37 20.46
CA ASP A 148 31.18 -5.37 20.72
C ASP A 148 31.74 -5.95 19.41
N ALA A 149 33.07 -6.00 19.31
CA ALA A 149 33.82 -6.53 18.18
C ALA A 149 34.18 -8.02 18.33
N LEU A 150 33.74 -8.71 19.40
CA LEU A 150 33.91 -10.14 19.61
C LEU A 150 32.99 -11.00 18.70
N THR A 151 33.03 -10.71 17.40
CA THR A 151 32.32 -11.39 16.30
C THR A 151 33.30 -12.21 15.46
N GLN A 152 32.82 -13.02 14.51
CA GLN A 152 33.71 -13.70 13.55
C GLN A 152 34.39 -12.70 12.60
N GLU A 153 33.71 -11.59 12.28
CA GLU A 153 34.20 -10.53 11.41
C GLU A 153 35.26 -9.65 12.09
N GLY A 154 35.41 -9.74 13.42
CA GLY A 154 36.34 -8.93 14.21
C GLY A 154 35.94 -7.46 14.31
N VAL A 155 34.66 -7.16 14.04
CA VAL A 155 34.06 -5.82 14.06
C VAL A 155 32.66 -5.87 14.68
N SER A 156 32.21 -4.76 15.24
CA SER A 156 30.87 -4.65 15.80
C SER A 156 29.84 -4.27 14.74
N LEU A 157 28.57 -4.60 14.97
CA LEU A 157 27.47 -4.20 14.10
C LEU A 157 27.37 -2.65 14.04
N ASP A 158 27.56 -1.97 15.17
CA ASP A 158 27.67 -0.50 15.25
C ASP A 158 28.73 0.04 14.28
N SER A 159 29.91 -0.58 14.24
CA SER A 159 31.00 -0.11 13.38
C SER A 159 30.78 -0.37 11.88
N LEU A 160 29.96 -1.36 11.53
CA LEU A 160 29.62 -1.68 10.14
C LEU A 160 28.54 -0.74 9.58
N VAL A 161 27.63 -0.25 10.42
CA VAL A 161 26.47 0.54 9.98
C VAL A 161 26.86 2.01 9.78
N GLN A 162 26.79 2.47 8.53
CA GLN A 162 27.17 3.84 8.16
C GLN A 162 25.93 4.76 8.10
N PHE A 163 25.43 5.21 9.25
CA PHE A 163 24.31 6.15 9.31
C PHE A 163 24.53 7.44 8.51
N SER A 164 25.77 7.94 8.47
CA SER A 164 26.11 9.14 7.71
C SER A 164 25.94 8.99 6.19
N ALA A 165 25.82 7.75 5.69
CA ALA A 165 25.57 7.46 4.30
C ALA A 165 24.08 7.35 3.97
N LEU A 166 23.18 7.41 4.95
CA LEU A 166 21.73 7.38 4.70
C LEU A 166 21.26 8.67 4.06
N ASP A 167 20.39 8.54 3.07
CA ASP A 167 19.83 9.68 2.34
C ASP A 167 18.70 10.33 3.12
N VAL A 168 18.33 11.55 2.73
CA VAL A 168 17.13 12.22 3.24
C VAL A 168 15.91 11.34 2.98
N GLY A 169 15.10 11.10 4.01
CA GLY A 169 13.95 10.22 3.89
C GLY A 169 13.37 9.72 5.21
N ILE A 170 12.38 8.86 5.08
CA ILE A 170 11.71 8.17 6.19
C ILE A 170 12.25 6.75 6.21
N HIS A 171 13.02 6.42 7.25
CA HIS A 171 13.71 5.15 7.37
C HIS A 171 13.01 4.21 8.34
N THR A 172 13.00 2.92 8.02
CA THR A 172 12.63 1.85 8.95
C THR A 172 13.86 1.00 9.22
N LEU A 173 14.28 0.94 10.50
CA LEU A 173 15.33 0.05 10.97
C LEU A 173 14.70 -1.20 11.57
N ARG A 174 15.21 -2.36 11.19
CA ARG A 174 14.86 -3.67 11.71
C ARG A 174 16.11 -4.40 12.18
N LEU A 175 16.07 -4.96 13.38
CA LEU A 175 17.11 -5.81 13.92
C LEU A 175 16.60 -7.25 13.95
N PHE A 176 17.40 -8.16 13.41
CA PHE A 176 17.11 -9.59 13.41
C PHE A 176 18.23 -10.35 14.13
N ALA A 177 17.89 -11.50 14.69
CA ALA A 177 18.87 -12.42 15.25
C ALA A 177 18.55 -13.87 14.85
N THR A 178 19.58 -14.70 14.90
CA THR A 178 19.46 -16.16 14.78
C THR A 178 20.21 -16.83 15.93
N SER A 179 19.78 -18.04 16.28
CA SER A 179 20.47 -18.90 17.24
C SER A 179 20.52 -20.34 16.72
N THR A 180 21.27 -21.20 17.42
CA THR A 180 21.33 -22.63 17.09
C THR A 180 19.97 -23.34 17.15
N ALA A 181 19.00 -22.81 17.90
CA ALA A 181 17.63 -23.32 17.95
C ALA A 181 16.64 -22.56 17.06
N GLN A 182 17.04 -21.39 16.54
CA GLN A 182 16.25 -20.54 15.64
C GLN A 182 17.12 -20.09 14.45
N PRO A 183 17.31 -20.96 13.43
CA PRO A 183 18.20 -20.68 12.31
C PRO A 183 17.62 -19.65 11.34
N GLU A 184 16.29 -19.48 11.31
CA GLU A 184 15.63 -18.45 10.51
C GLU A 184 15.64 -17.11 11.25
N PRO A 185 16.02 -15.99 10.60
CA PRO A 185 16.08 -14.68 11.23
C PRO A 185 14.76 -14.26 11.88
N GLU A 186 14.80 -14.00 13.18
CA GLU A 186 13.68 -13.48 13.95
C GLU A 186 13.81 -11.97 14.14
N LEU A 187 12.73 -11.21 13.85
CA LEU A 187 12.68 -9.77 14.08
C LEU A 187 12.57 -9.49 15.59
N ILE A 188 13.61 -8.88 16.16
CA ILE A 188 13.69 -8.60 17.60
C ILE A 188 13.51 -7.12 17.96
N PHE A 189 13.66 -6.22 16.98
CA PHE A 189 13.43 -4.79 17.17
C PHE A 189 13.06 -4.10 15.85
N GLN A 190 12.17 -3.11 15.91
CA GLN A 190 11.81 -2.27 14.76
C GLN A 190 11.50 -0.84 15.21
N THR A 191 12.04 0.14 14.48
CA THR A 191 11.73 1.57 14.67
C THR A 191 11.68 2.31 13.34
N THR A 192 11.06 3.49 13.33
CA THR A 192 10.99 4.39 12.17
C THR A 192 11.47 5.79 12.54
N PHE A 193 12.37 6.37 11.76
CA PHE A 193 12.97 7.68 12.02
C PHE A 193 13.17 8.46 10.71
N TYR A 194 13.46 9.74 10.82
CA TYR A 194 13.74 10.62 9.71
C TYR A 194 15.24 10.90 9.61
N ILE A 195 15.74 10.97 8.38
CA ILE A 195 16.99 11.65 8.07
C ILE A 195 16.63 12.92 7.33
N LEU A 196 16.99 14.08 7.88
CA LEU A 196 16.61 15.40 7.36
C LEU A 196 17.86 16.27 7.17
N SER A 197 17.93 16.99 6.06
CA SER A 197 18.92 18.04 5.84
C SER A 197 18.42 19.40 6.33
N GLU A 198 19.31 20.40 6.35
CA GLU A 198 18.92 21.80 6.58
C GLU A 198 18.31 22.46 5.32
N ASP A 199 18.45 21.81 4.15
CA ASP A 199 18.06 22.34 2.84
C ASP A 199 16.58 22.12 2.54
N TRP A 200 15.73 22.86 3.26
CA TRP A 200 14.28 22.83 3.05
C TRP A 200 13.85 23.63 1.82
N LYS A 201 13.01 23.02 0.99
CA LYS A 201 12.21 23.71 -0.03
C LYS A 201 10.85 24.08 0.56
N THR A 202 10.12 24.98 -0.07
CA THR A 202 8.75 25.34 0.29
C THR A 202 7.87 25.20 -0.93
N ILE A 203 6.65 24.69 -0.74
CA ILE A 203 5.64 24.65 -1.81
C ILE A 203 5.20 26.07 -2.12
N ASN A 204 5.17 26.40 -3.41
CA ASN A 204 4.86 27.73 -3.93
C ASN A 204 3.70 27.65 -4.92
N THR A 205 3.18 28.81 -5.31
CA THR A 205 2.09 28.91 -6.30
C THR A 205 2.42 28.25 -7.64
N SER A 206 3.69 28.29 -8.07
CA SER A 206 4.15 27.66 -9.31
C SER A 206 4.07 26.13 -9.30
N ASP A 207 3.98 25.53 -8.12
CA ASP A 207 3.97 24.07 -7.97
C ASP A 207 2.55 23.51 -8.18
N PHE A 208 1.54 24.34 -8.38
CA PHE A 208 0.17 23.90 -8.66
C PHE A 208 -0.09 23.87 -10.17
N SER A 209 -0.50 22.71 -10.68
CA SER A 209 -0.92 22.58 -12.08
C SER A 209 -2.31 23.19 -12.29
N ASN A 210 -2.66 23.48 -13.55
CA ASN A 210 -4.02 23.86 -13.94
C ASN A 210 -4.66 25.03 -13.16
N ASN A 211 -3.86 25.90 -12.53
CA ASN A 211 -4.31 26.95 -11.61
C ASN A 211 -5.01 26.42 -10.33
N SER A 212 -4.72 25.19 -9.89
CA SER A 212 -5.32 24.59 -8.69
C SER A 212 -4.89 25.27 -7.38
N TYR A 213 -3.88 26.15 -7.40
CA TYR A 213 -3.51 26.98 -6.25
C TYR A 213 -4.69 27.78 -5.70
N THR A 214 -5.50 28.40 -6.59
CA THR A 214 -6.65 29.20 -6.15
C THR A 214 -7.72 28.32 -5.53
N THR A 215 -7.94 27.12 -6.08
CA THR A 215 -8.87 26.14 -5.50
C THR A 215 -8.40 25.69 -4.11
N ALA A 216 -7.13 25.33 -3.98
CA ALA A 216 -6.53 24.97 -2.70
C ALA A 216 -6.64 26.12 -1.68
N LEU A 217 -6.29 27.35 -2.06
CA LEU A 217 -6.41 28.52 -1.18
C LEU A 217 -7.87 28.75 -0.73
N ASN A 218 -8.84 28.58 -1.64
CA ASN A 218 -10.25 28.72 -1.32
C ASN A 218 -10.75 27.61 -0.40
N PHE A 219 -10.20 26.39 -0.51
CA PHE A 219 -10.55 25.27 0.35
C PHE A 219 -9.92 25.43 1.75
N PHE A 220 -8.61 25.58 1.82
CA PHE A 220 -7.87 25.63 3.08
C PHE A 220 -8.06 26.94 3.85
N LYS A 221 -8.34 28.05 3.15
CA LYS A 221 -8.37 29.43 3.66
C LYS A 221 -7.04 29.97 4.21
N GLU A 222 -6.19 29.10 4.72
CA GLU A 222 -4.92 29.44 5.36
C GLU A 222 -3.74 28.85 4.57
N LYS A 223 -2.77 29.69 4.21
CA LYS A 223 -1.61 29.26 3.41
C LYS A 223 -0.73 28.23 4.12
N SER A 224 -0.56 28.34 5.43
CA SER A 224 0.23 27.40 6.24
C SER A 224 -0.32 25.98 6.23
N ALA A 225 -1.60 25.79 5.90
CA ALA A 225 -2.21 24.48 5.80
C ALA A 225 -1.79 23.72 4.53
N PHE A 226 -1.21 24.36 3.50
CA PHE A 226 -0.86 23.66 2.25
C PHE A 226 0.42 24.14 1.55
N LEU A 227 1.01 25.27 1.97
CA LEU A 227 2.32 25.74 1.51
C LEU A 227 3.42 25.32 2.50
N TYR A 228 3.57 24.02 2.70
CA TYR A 228 4.51 23.46 3.67
C TYR A 228 5.93 23.33 3.11
N ARG A 229 6.89 23.12 4.02
CA ARG A 229 8.28 22.85 3.67
C ARG A 229 8.50 21.38 3.37
N TYR A 230 9.36 21.07 2.41
CA TYR A 230 9.65 19.69 2.04
C TYR A 230 11.12 19.47 1.66
N GLN A 231 11.53 18.21 1.65
CA GLN A 231 12.80 17.76 1.08
C GLN A 231 12.56 16.63 0.08
N TRP A 232 13.37 16.56 -0.96
CA TRP A 232 13.31 15.45 -1.92
C TRP A 232 13.84 14.17 -1.29
N VAL A 233 13.14 13.06 -1.55
CA VAL A 233 13.63 11.71 -1.24
C VAL A 233 14.18 11.10 -2.51
N ASP A 234 13.28 10.79 -3.45
CA ASP A 234 13.62 10.20 -4.73
C ASP A 234 12.50 10.44 -5.73
N ALA A 235 12.88 10.65 -7.00
CA ALA A 235 12.00 10.97 -8.11
C ALA A 235 10.93 12.01 -7.69
N ARG A 236 9.66 11.58 -7.63
CA ARG A 236 8.53 12.42 -7.27
C ARG A 236 8.25 12.53 -5.77
N TYR A 237 8.86 11.69 -4.93
CA TYR A 237 8.53 11.60 -3.52
C TYR A 237 9.33 12.58 -2.67
N ILE A 238 8.68 13.08 -1.63
CA ILE A 238 9.22 14.09 -0.74
C ILE A 238 8.95 13.70 0.71
N VAL A 239 9.76 14.21 1.63
CA VAL A 239 9.40 14.29 3.05
C VAL A 239 8.76 15.66 3.26
N ALA A 240 7.49 15.69 3.66
CA ALA A 240 6.88 16.90 4.21
C ALA A 240 7.52 17.20 5.56
N ASP A 241 7.59 18.49 5.92
CA ASP A 241 7.99 18.92 7.27
C ASP A 241 7.20 18.13 8.32
N PRO A 242 7.87 17.31 9.16
CA PRO A 242 7.15 16.44 10.08
C PRO A 242 6.32 17.22 11.10
N ASP A 243 6.65 18.48 11.41
CA ASP A 243 5.80 19.32 12.26
C ASP A 243 4.49 19.67 11.54
N TRP A 244 4.55 19.98 10.24
CA TRP A 244 3.36 20.22 9.44
C TRP A 244 2.53 18.94 9.29
N GLU A 245 3.16 17.80 9.00
CA GLU A 245 2.45 16.53 8.84
C GLU A 245 1.72 16.13 10.13
N ASN A 246 2.37 16.28 11.29
CA ASN A 246 1.77 15.99 12.59
C ASN A 246 0.62 16.95 12.96
N GLU A 247 0.71 18.21 12.55
CA GLU A 247 -0.30 19.23 12.83
C GLU A 247 -1.56 19.07 11.97
N TYR A 248 -1.41 18.63 10.72
CA TYR A 248 -2.46 18.70 9.71
C TYR A 248 -2.97 17.35 9.21
N ILE A 249 -2.17 16.28 9.24
CA ILE A 249 -2.56 14.97 8.73
C ILE A 249 -3.04 14.08 9.88
N ILE A 250 -4.29 13.65 9.81
CA ILE A 250 -4.94 12.81 10.82
C ILE A 250 -5.33 11.46 10.22
N SER A 251 -5.43 10.43 11.07
CA SER A 251 -6.03 9.15 10.71
C SER A 251 -7.54 9.18 10.95
N PHE A 252 -8.32 8.71 9.97
CA PHE A 252 -9.78 8.67 10.02
C PHE A 252 -10.30 7.29 9.58
N ASP A 253 -11.12 6.66 10.40
CA ASP A 253 -11.74 5.36 10.09
C ASP A 253 -12.93 5.54 9.13
N CYS A 254 -12.62 5.71 7.84
CA CYS A 254 -13.63 5.93 6.81
C CYS A 254 -14.46 4.67 6.52
N LEU A 255 -13.82 3.50 6.57
CA LEU A 255 -14.40 2.18 6.29
C LEU A 255 -14.12 1.25 7.47
N PRO A 256 -15.04 1.17 8.45
CA PRO A 256 -14.83 0.39 9.67
C PRO A 256 -14.39 -1.05 9.39
N GLY A 257 -13.31 -1.48 10.05
CA GLY A 257 -12.69 -2.79 9.86
C GLY A 257 -11.67 -2.85 8.72
N ARG A 258 -11.35 -1.73 8.06
CA ARG A 258 -10.24 -1.59 7.10
C ARG A 258 -9.18 -0.61 7.62
N GLU A 259 -8.10 -0.43 6.86
CA GLU A 259 -7.04 0.52 7.18
C GLU A 259 -7.60 1.96 7.27
N PRO A 260 -7.28 2.73 8.34
CA PRO A 260 -7.66 4.13 8.44
C PRO A 260 -7.07 4.99 7.32
N TRP A 261 -7.87 5.93 6.85
CA TRP A 261 -7.43 6.87 5.82
C TRP A 261 -6.64 8.00 6.46
N ARG A 262 -5.55 8.42 5.81
CA ARG A 262 -4.74 9.55 6.26
C ARG A 262 -5.18 10.79 5.48
N ILE A 263 -5.78 11.76 6.17
CA ILE A 263 -6.46 12.90 5.54
C ILE A 263 -6.02 14.22 6.18
N HIS A 264 -6.22 15.32 5.47
CA HIS A 264 -6.09 16.65 6.08
C HIS A 264 -7.19 16.89 7.10
N LYS A 265 -6.89 17.50 8.26
CA LYS A 265 -7.92 17.83 9.26
C LYS A 265 -9.00 18.77 8.73
N THR A 266 -8.67 19.71 7.84
CA THR A 266 -9.63 20.58 7.15
C THR A 266 -10.60 19.81 6.24
N ALA A 267 -10.21 18.63 5.75
CA ALA A 267 -11.05 17.78 4.92
C ALA A 267 -11.96 16.86 5.75
N LEU A 268 -11.86 16.87 7.08
CA LEU A 268 -12.56 15.91 7.93
C LEU A 268 -14.07 15.88 7.71
N SER A 269 -14.74 17.03 7.63
CA SER A 269 -16.20 17.08 7.43
C SER A 269 -16.63 16.45 6.10
N TYR A 270 -15.83 16.61 5.06
CA TYR A 270 -16.07 16.02 3.74
C TYR A 270 -15.90 14.50 3.79
N TYR A 271 -14.85 14.00 4.46
CA TYR A 271 -14.65 12.56 4.64
C TYR A 271 -15.68 11.93 5.59
N VAL A 272 -16.15 12.65 6.62
CA VAL A 272 -17.26 12.20 7.48
C VAL A 272 -18.53 12.03 6.65
N ALA A 273 -18.87 12.99 5.78
CA ALA A 273 -20.01 12.86 4.89
C ALA A 273 -19.84 11.70 3.90
N ALA A 274 -18.67 11.57 3.26
CA ALA A 274 -18.38 10.46 2.35
C ALA A 274 -18.48 9.11 3.06
N SER A 275 -17.88 8.97 4.25
CA SER A 275 -17.95 7.76 5.08
C SER A 275 -19.38 7.42 5.46
N TYR A 276 -20.19 8.40 5.85
CA TYR A 276 -21.61 8.19 6.14
C TYR A 276 -22.32 7.58 4.92
N TYR A 277 -22.15 8.15 3.72
CA TYR A 277 -22.79 7.61 2.52
C TYR A 277 -22.27 6.22 2.15
N LEU A 278 -20.95 6.00 2.19
CA LEU A 278 -20.35 4.70 1.90
C LEU A 278 -20.87 3.59 2.82
N ASN A 279 -21.15 3.90 4.08
CA ASN A 279 -21.56 2.94 5.10
C ASN A 279 -23.08 2.82 5.29
N ASN A 280 -23.90 3.64 4.62
CA ASN A 280 -25.37 3.62 4.81
C ASN A 280 -26.16 3.52 3.51
N VAL A 281 -25.62 4.01 2.39
CA VAL A 281 -26.33 4.00 1.09
C VAL A 281 -26.20 2.63 0.44
N HIS A 282 -27.32 2.13 -0.06
CA HIS A 282 -27.39 0.88 -0.80
C HIS A 282 -27.66 1.11 -2.28
N VAL A 283 -27.17 0.20 -3.10
CA VAL A 283 -27.32 0.22 -4.55
C VAL A 283 -27.59 -1.18 -5.08
N ARG A 284 -28.34 -1.26 -6.18
CA ARG A 284 -28.47 -2.47 -6.99
C ARG A 284 -28.23 -2.09 -8.44
N VAL A 285 -27.43 -2.90 -9.13
CA VAL A 285 -27.24 -2.81 -10.58
C VAL A 285 -27.68 -4.13 -11.18
N SER A 286 -28.65 -4.07 -12.06
CA SER A 286 -29.14 -5.22 -12.81
C SER A 286 -28.90 -5.05 -14.31
N GLY A 287 -28.86 -6.13 -15.07
CA GLY A 287 -28.86 -6.07 -16.53
C GLY A 287 -28.04 -7.16 -17.19
N THR A 288 -27.29 -6.79 -18.23
CA THR A 288 -26.58 -7.74 -19.11
C THR A 288 -25.57 -8.63 -18.39
N ASN A 289 -24.98 -8.13 -17.29
CA ASN A 289 -23.99 -8.85 -16.50
C ASN A 289 -24.60 -9.60 -15.29
N GLY A 290 -25.93 -9.68 -15.22
CA GLY A 290 -26.65 -10.27 -14.11
C GLY A 290 -27.17 -9.21 -13.15
N ASP A 291 -27.34 -9.61 -11.90
CA ASP A 291 -27.91 -8.79 -10.84
C ASP A 291 -26.94 -8.80 -9.66
N SER A 292 -26.54 -7.60 -9.20
CA SER A 292 -25.67 -7.45 -8.04
C SER A 292 -26.37 -7.84 -6.73
N GLY A 293 -27.71 -7.87 -6.72
CA GLY A 293 -28.47 -7.77 -5.49
C GLY A 293 -28.31 -6.39 -4.84
N VAL A 294 -28.92 -6.21 -3.67
CA VAL A 294 -28.78 -4.98 -2.89
C VAL A 294 -27.46 -5.01 -2.13
N LEU A 295 -26.53 -4.12 -2.47
CA LEU A 295 -25.21 -3.99 -1.89
C LEU A 295 -25.06 -2.66 -1.16
N LEU A 296 -24.24 -2.61 -0.11
CA LEU A 296 -23.82 -1.36 0.50
C LEU A 296 -22.72 -0.71 -0.36
N LEU A 297 -22.69 0.62 -0.47
CA LEU A 297 -21.72 1.31 -1.35
C LEU A 297 -20.27 0.93 -1.06
N ARG A 298 -19.87 0.81 0.21
CA ARG A 298 -18.51 0.41 0.58
C ARG A 298 -18.10 -0.96 0.04
N ASP A 299 -19.06 -1.83 -0.25
CA ASP A 299 -18.79 -3.17 -0.77
C ASP A 299 -18.39 -3.14 -2.25
N LEU A 300 -18.52 -1.97 -2.90
CA LEU A 300 -17.98 -1.70 -4.23
C LEU A 300 -16.53 -1.20 -4.21
N ILE A 301 -15.91 -1.08 -3.04
CA ILE A 301 -14.50 -0.70 -2.88
C ILE A 301 -13.68 -1.98 -2.70
N ASP A 302 -12.98 -2.38 -3.76
CA ASP A 302 -12.03 -3.49 -3.75
C ASP A 302 -10.69 -3.05 -3.16
N THR A 303 -10.12 -1.96 -3.70
CA THR A 303 -8.81 -1.45 -3.29
C THR A 303 -8.89 -0.01 -2.78
N TYR A 304 -8.09 0.27 -1.74
CA TYR A 304 -7.81 1.63 -1.27
C TYR A 304 -6.34 1.93 -1.61
N ASN A 305 -6.11 2.95 -2.43
CA ASN A 305 -4.79 3.29 -2.97
C ASN A 305 -4.18 4.54 -2.32
N GLY A 306 -4.76 4.99 -1.20
CA GLY A 306 -4.23 6.06 -0.36
C GLY A 306 -4.97 7.40 -0.53
N SER A 307 -5.03 8.15 0.57
CA SER A 307 -5.50 9.54 0.60
C SER A 307 -4.37 10.56 0.84
N TYR A 308 -3.34 10.16 1.58
CA TYR A 308 -2.15 10.98 1.81
C TYR A 308 -0.90 10.27 1.32
N CYS A 309 -0.19 10.92 0.42
CA CYS A 309 1.13 10.53 -0.04
C CYS A 309 1.93 11.78 -0.40
N SER A 310 2.99 12.07 0.36
CA SER A 310 3.80 13.27 0.15
C SER A 310 4.64 13.14 -1.12
N ARG A 311 4.13 13.70 -2.22
CA ARG A 311 4.75 13.59 -3.55
C ARG A 311 4.34 14.72 -4.48
N PHE A 312 5.21 15.00 -5.44
CA PHE A 312 4.86 15.65 -6.68
C PHE A 312 4.19 14.64 -7.64
N THR A 313 3.57 15.15 -8.69
CA THR A 313 3.11 14.35 -9.83
C THR A 313 4.32 13.68 -10.51
N SER A 314 4.06 12.69 -11.38
CA SER A 314 5.12 12.00 -12.16
C SER A 314 5.96 12.92 -13.04
N SER A 315 5.50 14.16 -13.29
CA SER A 315 6.27 15.18 -14.01
C SER A 315 7.32 15.86 -13.15
N GLU A 316 7.27 15.69 -11.81
CA GLU A 316 8.09 16.36 -10.79
C GLU A 316 7.94 17.89 -10.77
N LYS A 317 7.05 18.45 -11.59
CA LYS A 317 6.85 19.91 -11.73
C LYS A 317 5.69 20.45 -10.91
N SER A 318 4.71 19.61 -10.61
CA SER A 318 3.52 20.03 -9.86
C SER A 318 3.26 19.11 -8.70
N ILE A 319 2.88 19.68 -7.55
CA ILE A 319 2.52 18.97 -6.33
C ILE A 319 1.27 18.12 -6.57
N SER A 320 1.26 16.89 -6.05
CA SER A 320 0.07 16.03 -6.11
C SER A 320 -0.94 16.46 -5.04
N HIS A 321 -2.24 16.40 -5.33
CA HIS A 321 -3.27 16.69 -4.34
C HIS A 321 -3.33 15.63 -3.21
N HIS A 322 -2.80 14.43 -3.45
CA HIS A 322 -2.50 13.43 -2.41
C HIS A 322 -1.50 13.92 -1.37
N ALA A 323 -0.62 14.86 -1.72
CA ALA A 323 0.37 15.40 -0.79
C ALA A 323 -0.27 16.24 0.33
N PHE A 324 -1.55 16.57 0.20
CA PHE A 324 -2.29 17.30 1.22
C PHE A 324 -3.27 16.43 2.01
N GLY A 325 -3.53 15.17 1.64
CA GLY A 325 -4.59 14.39 2.28
C GLY A 325 -6.01 14.83 1.90
N THR A 326 -6.16 15.50 0.75
CA THR A 326 -7.44 16.04 0.23
C THR A 326 -7.91 15.35 -1.05
N ALA A 327 -7.19 14.31 -1.46
CA ALA A 327 -7.60 13.40 -2.51
C ALA A 327 -7.62 11.95 -2.00
N THR A 328 -8.28 11.06 -2.70
CA THR A 328 -8.29 9.62 -2.42
C THR A 328 -8.39 8.85 -3.71
N ASP A 329 -7.56 7.82 -3.85
CA ASP A 329 -7.65 6.86 -4.94
C ASP A 329 -8.28 5.56 -4.41
N ILE A 330 -9.33 5.08 -5.08
CA ILE A 330 -9.96 3.78 -4.80
C ILE A 330 -10.18 2.99 -6.09
N ASN A 331 -10.20 1.66 -5.96
CA ASN A 331 -10.36 0.72 -7.07
C ASN A 331 -9.29 0.90 -8.15
N GLY A 332 -8.07 1.25 -7.73
CA GLY A 332 -6.90 1.19 -8.58
C GLY A 332 -6.61 -0.25 -8.99
N GLY A 333 -6.26 -0.45 -10.25
CA GLY A 333 -6.10 -1.78 -10.86
C GLY A 333 -7.31 -2.25 -11.68
N MET A 334 -8.47 -1.62 -11.51
CA MET A 334 -9.57 -1.72 -12.49
C MET A 334 -9.20 -0.89 -13.72
N GLY A 335 -9.03 -1.51 -14.89
CA GLY A 335 -8.37 -0.86 -16.04
C GLY A 335 -9.06 0.44 -16.52
N ALA A 336 -10.37 0.56 -16.30
CA ALA A 336 -11.13 1.79 -16.61
C ALA A 336 -10.77 2.98 -15.70
N ASN A 337 -10.24 2.71 -14.50
CA ASN A 337 -9.89 3.71 -13.50
C ASN A 337 -8.48 4.27 -13.66
N ASP A 338 -7.63 3.63 -14.45
CA ASP A 338 -6.27 4.10 -14.72
C ASP A 338 -6.27 5.46 -15.43
N MET A 339 -5.26 6.29 -15.13
CA MET A 339 -5.06 7.62 -15.73
C MET A 339 -4.70 7.55 -17.22
N GLN A 340 -5.70 7.31 -18.08
CA GLN A 340 -5.54 7.16 -19.53
C GLN A 340 -6.51 8.07 -20.29
N LYS A 341 -6.14 8.48 -21.51
CA LYS A 341 -6.99 9.35 -22.33
C LYS A 341 -8.20 8.60 -22.88
N GLU A 342 -8.01 7.33 -23.23
CA GLU A 342 -9.01 6.45 -23.82
C GLU A 342 -10.14 6.14 -22.83
N ASN A 343 -9.82 6.13 -21.53
CA ASN A 343 -10.80 5.92 -20.46
C ASN A 343 -11.85 7.03 -20.38
N ILE A 344 -11.58 8.23 -20.91
CA ILE A 344 -12.59 9.29 -21.04
C ILE A 344 -13.76 8.79 -21.87
N ALA A 345 -13.50 8.28 -23.08
CA ALA A 345 -14.56 7.84 -23.99
C ALA A 345 -15.25 6.57 -23.48
N LEU A 346 -14.48 5.65 -22.89
CA LEU A 346 -15.00 4.42 -22.31
C LEU A 346 -16.02 4.71 -21.20
N ILE A 347 -15.61 5.39 -20.12
CA ILE A 347 -16.50 5.70 -19.00
C ILE A 347 -17.68 6.55 -19.45
N ASN A 348 -17.45 7.55 -20.32
CA ASN A 348 -18.53 8.36 -20.86
C ASN A 348 -19.60 7.52 -21.57
N THR A 349 -19.20 6.58 -22.43
CA THR A 349 -20.16 5.73 -23.16
C THR A 349 -20.87 4.77 -22.18
N GLU A 350 -20.09 4.10 -21.33
CA GLU A 350 -20.59 3.11 -20.37
C GLU A 350 -21.58 3.70 -19.37
N VAL A 351 -21.29 4.90 -18.86
CA VAL A 351 -22.18 5.59 -17.93
C VAL A 351 -23.31 6.29 -18.68
N ARG A 352 -23.02 7.11 -19.70
CA ARG A 352 -24.06 7.93 -20.35
C ARG A 352 -25.09 7.07 -21.06
N ASP A 353 -24.64 6.13 -21.88
CA ASP A 353 -25.47 5.43 -22.86
C ASP A 353 -25.97 4.08 -22.34
N PHE A 354 -25.22 3.43 -21.45
CA PHE A 354 -25.52 2.07 -21.00
C PHE A 354 -25.96 1.94 -19.54
N LEU A 355 -25.73 2.94 -18.69
CA LEU A 355 -26.20 2.92 -17.30
C LEU A 355 -27.44 3.82 -17.15
N THR A 356 -28.56 3.24 -16.75
CA THR A 356 -29.80 3.97 -16.49
C THR A 356 -30.09 3.96 -15.00
N TYR A 357 -30.41 5.12 -14.43
CA TYR A 357 -30.92 5.23 -13.06
C TYR A 357 -32.46 5.08 -13.09
N ASN A 358 -32.99 4.14 -12.31
CA ASN A 358 -34.40 3.78 -12.31
C ASN A 358 -35.19 4.40 -11.13
N GLY A 359 -34.50 5.08 -10.21
CA GLY A 359 -35.09 5.64 -9.00
C GLY A 359 -34.66 4.91 -7.73
N ILE A 360 -35.34 5.22 -6.62
CA ILE A 360 -35.14 4.58 -5.32
C ILE A 360 -36.22 3.52 -5.12
N ASN A 361 -35.80 2.29 -4.82
CA ASN A 361 -36.68 1.17 -4.51
C ASN A 361 -36.48 0.69 -3.08
N ILE A 362 -37.38 -0.18 -2.59
CA ILE A 362 -37.32 -0.77 -1.25
C ILE A 362 -37.46 -2.28 -1.36
N GLU A 363 -36.51 -3.02 -0.79
CA GLU A 363 -36.56 -4.47 -0.67
C GLU A 363 -36.23 -4.88 0.78
N ASN A 364 -37.08 -5.73 1.39
CA ASN A 364 -36.90 -6.20 2.77
C ASN A 364 -36.68 -5.08 3.81
N GLY A 365 -37.31 -3.91 3.59
CA GLY A 365 -37.18 -2.74 4.47
C GLY A 365 -35.92 -1.90 4.24
N VAL A 366 -35.08 -2.26 3.27
CA VAL A 366 -33.88 -1.51 2.88
C VAL A 366 -34.18 -0.71 1.62
N SER A 367 -34.02 0.62 1.68
CA SER A 367 -34.08 1.47 0.49
C SER A 367 -32.78 1.32 -0.32
N TYR A 368 -32.82 1.42 -1.65
CA TYR A 368 -31.62 1.37 -2.48
C TYR A 368 -31.80 2.16 -3.78
N TYR A 369 -30.70 2.69 -4.30
CA TYR A 369 -30.66 3.31 -5.62
C TYR A 369 -30.59 2.19 -6.67
N ASP A 370 -31.54 2.17 -7.59
CA ASP A 370 -31.67 1.12 -8.59
C ASP A 370 -31.12 1.59 -9.94
N TYR A 371 -30.25 0.77 -10.54
CA TYR A 371 -29.71 1.01 -11.86
C TYR A 371 -29.87 -0.21 -12.77
N THR A 372 -30.07 0.07 -14.06
CA THR A 372 -29.99 -0.93 -15.13
C THR A 372 -28.77 -0.66 -15.98
N TYR A 373 -27.91 -1.66 -16.17
CA TYR A 373 -26.78 -1.61 -17.08
C TYR A 373 -27.03 -2.49 -18.32
N THR A 374 -26.97 -1.90 -19.51
CA THR A 374 -27.28 -2.58 -20.79
C THR A 374 -26.08 -2.75 -21.72
N GLY A 375 -24.89 -2.35 -21.27
CA GLY A 375 -23.66 -2.44 -22.06
C GLY A 375 -23.11 -3.86 -22.13
N ASN A 376 -21.96 -4.02 -22.80
CA ASN A 376 -21.38 -5.34 -23.08
C ASN A 376 -20.00 -5.54 -22.40
N SER A 377 -19.86 -5.09 -21.15
CA SER A 377 -18.61 -5.24 -20.38
C SER A 377 -18.49 -6.61 -19.70
N LEU A 378 -18.62 -7.70 -20.45
CA LEU A 378 -18.61 -9.08 -19.93
C LEU A 378 -17.24 -9.57 -19.44
N ILE A 379 -16.16 -8.78 -19.60
CA ILE A 379 -14.79 -9.23 -19.34
C ILE A 379 -14.25 -8.71 -17.99
N TRP A 380 -14.81 -7.63 -17.42
CA TRP A 380 -14.31 -7.01 -16.19
C TRP A 380 -15.47 -6.58 -15.29
N VAL A 381 -15.87 -7.47 -14.38
CA VAL A 381 -16.96 -7.24 -13.42
C VAL A 381 -16.48 -7.49 -11.99
N TYR A 382 -16.95 -6.65 -11.07
CA TYR A 382 -16.78 -6.81 -9.63
C TYR A 382 -18.16 -6.71 -8.97
N GLN A 383 -18.51 -7.69 -8.12
CA GLN A 383 -19.86 -7.81 -7.54
C GLN A 383 -21.00 -7.85 -8.59
N ASN A 384 -20.74 -8.46 -9.76
CA ASN A 384 -21.62 -8.47 -10.94
C ASN A 384 -21.88 -7.09 -11.57
N ILE A 385 -21.09 -6.07 -11.21
CA ILE A 385 -21.17 -4.71 -11.75
C ILE A 385 -19.95 -4.48 -12.67
N PRO A 386 -20.11 -3.90 -13.87
CA PRO A 386 -18.98 -3.49 -14.69
C PRO A 386 -18.01 -2.58 -13.94
N GLU A 387 -16.71 -2.88 -14.00
CA GLU A 387 -15.68 -2.01 -13.41
C GLU A 387 -15.75 -0.56 -13.94
N THR A 388 -16.19 -0.39 -15.20
CA THR A 388 -16.34 0.91 -15.89
C THR A 388 -17.34 1.86 -15.23
N VAL A 389 -18.28 1.36 -14.42
CA VAL A 389 -19.33 2.17 -13.79
C VAL A 389 -19.24 2.23 -12.27
N ILE A 390 -18.44 1.38 -11.63
CA ILE A 390 -18.34 1.31 -10.16
C ILE A 390 -17.92 2.65 -9.55
N ASN A 391 -16.83 3.24 -10.05
CA ASN A 391 -16.34 4.50 -9.50
C ASN A 391 -17.27 5.69 -9.82
N TYR A 392 -18.04 5.61 -10.89
CA TYR A 392 -19.14 6.56 -11.13
C TYR A 392 -20.22 6.43 -10.05
N ILE A 393 -20.64 5.22 -9.69
CA ILE A 393 -21.65 4.99 -8.65
C ILE A 393 -21.16 5.50 -7.28
N LEU A 394 -19.92 5.16 -6.93
CA LEU A 394 -19.26 5.68 -5.71
C LEU A 394 -19.18 7.20 -5.72
N TYR A 395 -18.88 7.80 -6.87
CA TYR A 395 -18.86 9.24 -7.04
C TYR A 395 -20.23 9.86 -6.81
N GLU A 396 -21.22 9.49 -7.62
CA GLU A 396 -22.57 10.05 -7.63
C GLU A 396 -23.25 9.93 -6.26
N LEU A 397 -23.13 8.76 -5.62
CA LEU A 397 -23.90 8.45 -4.41
C LEU A 397 -23.18 8.74 -3.09
N ALA A 398 -21.87 9.00 -3.11
CA ALA A 398 -21.09 9.34 -1.91
C ALA A 398 -20.20 10.57 -2.10
N PHE A 399 -19.19 10.51 -2.96
CA PHE A 399 -18.15 11.56 -3.02
C PHE A 399 -18.66 12.90 -3.54
N TYR A 400 -19.46 12.92 -4.60
CA TYR A 400 -20.09 14.13 -5.13
C TYR A 400 -20.97 14.81 -4.08
N ARG A 401 -21.83 14.03 -3.40
CA ARG A 401 -22.68 14.51 -2.30
C ARG A 401 -21.87 15.03 -1.11
N ALA A 402 -20.69 14.47 -0.89
CA ALA A 402 -19.76 14.90 0.14
C ALA A 402 -18.92 16.12 -0.28
N GLY A 403 -19.04 16.62 -1.52
CA GLY A 403 -18.36 17.81 -2.01
C GLY A 403 -17.05 17.56 -2.75
N PHE A 404 -16.71 16.30 -3.03
CA PHE A 404 -15.54 15.96 -3.86
C PHE A 404 -15.84 16.15 -5.34
N GLN A 405 -14.78 16.42 -6.09
CA GLN A 405 -14.74 16.35 -7.54
C GLN A 405 -14.12 15.01 -7.97
N TRP A 406 -14.29 14.64 -9.24
CA TRP A 406 -13.80 13.37 -9.79
C TRP A 406 -12.77 13.59 -10.89
N GLY A 407 -11.61 12.91 -10.79
CA GLY A 407 -10.51 12.96 -11.75
C GLY A 407 -10.85 12.40 -13.13
N HIS A 408 -11.98 11.69 -13.29
CA HIS A 408 -12.52 11.37 -14.62
C HIS A 408 -12.74 12.63 -15.48
N TYR A 409 -13.09 13.75 -14.86
CA TYR A 409 -13.41 15.01 -15.52
C TYR A 409 -12.18 15.88 -15.85
N TYR A 410 -10.96 15.34 -15.80
CA TYR A 410 -9.80 16.01 -16.37
C TYR A 410 -9.96 16.13 -17.91
N VAL A 411 -9.40 17.21 -18.48
CA VAL A 411 -9.56 17.51 -19.92
C VAL A 411 -8.73 16.60 -20.81
N SER A 412 -7.54 16.18 -20.36
CA SER A 412 -6.55 15.47 -21.19
C SER A 412 -6.47 13.96 -20.95
N SER A 413 -7.06 13.49 -19.86
CA SER A 413 -7.01 12.11 -19.37
C SER A 413 -8.21 11.85 -18.46
N SER A 414 -8.53 10.60 -18.16
CA SER A 414 -9.48 10.24 -17.12
C SER A 414 -8.71 9.53 -16.01
N ASP A 415 -8.71 10.07 -14.79
CA ASP A 415 -8.23 9.38 -13.60
C ASP A 415 -9.45 8.91 -12.79
N GLY A 416 -9.99 7.74 -13.16
CA GLY A 416 -11.27 7.26 -12.65
C GLY A 416 -11.22 6.80 -11.18
N MET A 417 -10.03 6.50 -10.66
CA MET A 417 -9.83 6.21 -9.23
C MET A 417 -9.83 7.45 -8.33
N HIS A 418 -9.58 8.64 -8.89
CA HIS A 418 -9.21 9.83 -8.13
C HIS A 418 -10.39 10.71 -7.73
N PHE A 419 -10.64 10.85 -6.42
CA PHE A 419 -11.60 11.80 -5.85
C PHE A 419 -10.86 12.91 -5.11
N THR A 420 -11.22 14.18 -5.32
CA THR A 420 -10.41 15.32 -4.82
C THR A 420 -11.24 16.52 -4.39
N LEU A 421 -10.78 17.23 -3.37
CA LEU A 421 -11.39 18.46 -2.86
C LEU A 421 -10.68 19.75 -3.30
N THR A 422 -9.45 19.62 -3.82
CA THR A 422 -8.54 20.78 -3.98
C THR A 422 -7.92 20.91 -5.36
N ASP A 423 -8.15 19.95 -6.26
CA ASP A 423 -7.75 20.09 -7.66
C ASP A 423 -8.66 21.05 -8.43
N ASN A 424 -8.27 21.44 -9.63
CA ASN A 424 -9.09 22.24 -10.53
C ASN A 424 -9.70 21.37 -11.63
N ILE A 425 -10.77 20.65 -11.29
CA ILE A 425 -11.59 19.93 -12.26
C ILE A 425 -12.48 20.91 -13.03
N ARG A 426 -12.32 20.93 -14.37
CA ARG A 426 -12.96 21.93 -15.25
C ARG A 426 -14.30 21.48 -15.81
N ILE A 427 -14.52 20.18 -15.96
CA ILE A 427 -15.79 19.65 -16.45
C ILE A 427 -16.69 19.44 -15.23
N SER A 428 -17.84 20.10 -15.21
CA SER A 428 -18.81 19.97 -14.13
C SER A 428 -19.59 18.67 -14.29
N HIS A 429 -19.77 17.95 -13.18
CA HIS A 429 -20.66 16.79 -13.11
C HIS A 429 -22.11 17.13 -13.50
N ASP A 430 -22.54 18.35 -13.17
CA ASP A 430 -23.86 18.90 -13.47
C ASP A 430 -23.95 19.57 -14.85
N GLY A 431 -22.82 19.66 -15.56
CA GLY A 431 -22.75 20.35 -16.85
C GLY A 431 -23.24 19.49 -18.01
N ASN A 432 -23.28 20.08 -19.21
CA ASN A 432 -23.68 19.38 -20.44
C ASN A 432 -22.82 18.15 -20.75
N ASP A 433 -21.54 18.21 -20.38
CA ASP A 433 -20.58 17.11 -20.56
C ASP A 433 -20.49 16.19 -19.33
N GLY A 434 -21.26 16.51 -18.27
CA GLY A 434 -21.32 15.77 -17.03
C GLY A 434 -22.10 14.46 -17.17
N LEU A 435 -21.89 13.56 -16.20
CA LEU A 435 -22.52 12.24 -16.16
C LEU A 435 -23.62 12.13 -15.08
N ARG A 436 -24.10 13.24 -14.52
CA ARG A 436 -25.08 13.19 -13.43
C ARG A 436 -26.35 12.46 -13.83
N LYS A 437 -26.80 11.53 -12.98
CA LYS A 437 -28.07 10.80 -13.17
C LYS A 437 -29.03 10.96 -11.99
N VAL A 438 -28.54 11.29 -10.80
CA VAL A 438 -29.37 11.40 -9.61
C VAL A 438 -29.57 12.87 -9.26
N PHE A 439 -30.82 13.34 -9.39
CA PHE A 439 -31.18 14.72 -9.09
C PHE A 439 -31.81 14.88 -7.70
N ASP A 440 -32.42 13.80 -7.20
CA ASP A 440 -33.03 13.71 -5.88
C ASP A 440 -32.42 12.54 -5.11
N TYR A 441 -31.82 12.85 -3.96
CA TYR A 441 -31.26 11.86 -3.04
C TYR A 441 -32.26 11.54 -1.93
N SER A 442 -32.30 10.29 -1.48
CA SER A 442 -33.16 9.89 -0.36
C SER A 442 -32.78 10.64 0.91
N GLU A 443 -33.76 11.31 1.52
CA GLU A 443 -33.61 11.95 2.85
C GLU A 443 -33.32 10.92 3.95
N THR A 444 -33.68 9.64 3.75
CA THR A 444 -33.30 8.55 4.68
C THR A 444 -31.79 8.38 4.82
N TYR A 445 -31.02 8.93 3.87
CA TYR A 445 -29.57 8.90 3.84
C TYR A 445 -28.98 10.29 4.00
N ALA A 446 -29.54 11.14 4.87
CA ALA A 446 -28.95 12.42 5.25
C ALA A 446 -28.09 12.28 6.52
N PRO A 447 -26.84 12.78 6.55
CA PRO A 447 -26.08 12.92 7.78
C PRO A 447 -26.85 13.80 8.77
N ALA A 448 -26.77 13.51 10.08
CA ALA A 448 -27.29 14.42 11.09
C ALA A 448 -26.52 15.76 11.03
N GLU A 449 -27.24 16.89 11.10
CA GLU A 449 -26.67 18.25 11.09
C GLU A 449 -25.75 18.54 12.29
#